data_AF-A0AB34GLV8-F1
#
_entry.id   AF-A0AB34GLV8-F1
#
_cell.length_a   1.000
_cell.length_b   1.000
_cell.length_c   1.000
_cell.angle_alpha   90.00
_cell.angle_beta   90.00
_cell.angle_gamma   90.00
#
_symmetry.space_group_name_H-M   'P 1'
#
loop_
_entity.id
_entity.type
_entity.pdbx_description
1 polymer ?
#
loop_
_entity_poly.entity_id
_entity_poly.type
_entity_poly.pdbx_seq_one_letter_code
_entity_poly.pdbx_strand_id
1 'polypeptide(L)'
;MVELQIGLKNYDPQKDKRFSGTARLKSTPLPKFSIWVLGDQQHCDEVKPVDIHHMDIEALKKLNKNKKLVKKLAKKYDAFLAS
;
A
#
# COMPACT_ATOMS: atom_id res chain seq x y z
N MET A 1 13.92 18.73 -3.49
CA MET A 1 12.82 17.78 -3.78
C MET A 1 13.07 17.25 -5.17
N VAL A 2 13.27 15.95 -5.33
CA VAL A 2 13.54 15.32 -6.64
C VAL A 2 12.25 14.68 -7.10
N GLU A 3 11.85 14.93 -8.35
CA GLU A 3 10.61 14.40 -8.92
C GLU A 3 10.92 13.28 -9.92
N LEU A 4 10.11 12.22 -9.88
CA LEU A 4 10.16 11.15 -10.87
C LEU A 4 9.02 11.37 -11.87
N GLN A 5 9.36 11.74 -13.11
CA GLN A 5 8.40 11.90 -14.18
C GLN A 5 8.45 10.69 -15.14
N ILE A 6 7.28 10.14 -15.47
CA ILE A 6 7.13 9.07 -16.46
C ILE A 6 6.43 9.65 -17.69
N GLY A 7 7.08 9.59 -18.86
CA GLY A 7 6.49 9.97 -20.13
C GLY A 7 6.02 8.74 -20.90
N LEU A 8 4.72 8.63 -21.17
CA LEU A 8 4.16 7.60 -22.03
C LEU A 8 3.99 8.15 -23.44
N LYS A 9 4.70 7.60 -24.41
CA LYS A 9 4.50 7.91 -25.84
C LYS A 9 3.55 6.88 -26.45
N ASN A 10 2.61 7.35 -27.28
CA ASN A 10 1.65 6.51 -28.01
C ASN A 10 0.73 5.64 -27.13
N TYR A 11 0.39 6.10 -25.92
CA TYR A 11 -0.57 5.42 -25.05
C TYR A 11 -1.99 5.92 -25.31
N ASP A 12 -2.90 5.02 -25.68
CA ASP A 12 -4.33 5.30 -25.84
C ASP A 12 -5.08 4.83 -24.58
N PRO A 13 -5.57 5.74 -23.72
CA PRO A 13 -6.21 5.39 -22.46
C PRO A 13 -7.53 4.62 -22.61
N GLN A 14 -8.12 4.55 -23.82
CA GLN A 14 -9.33 3.78 -24.08
C GLN A 14 -9.03 2.35 -24.56
N LYS A 15 -7.91 2.14 -25.25
CA LYS A 15 -7.53 0.84 -25.83
C LYS A 15 -6.49 0.09 -25.01
N ASP A 16 -5.56 0.83 -24.41
CA ASP A 16 -4.41 0.25 -23.72
C ASP A 16 -4.71 0.04 -22.23
N LYS A 17 -4.36 -1.15 -21.76
CA LYS A 17 -4.52 -1.52 -20.36
C LYS A 17 -3.67 -0.61 -19.48
N ARG A 18 -4.23 -0.17 -18.34
CA ARG A 18 -3.51 0.67 -17.37
C ARG A 18 -2.26 -0.06 -16.88
N PHE A 19 -1.12 0.59 -16.96
CA PHE A 19 0.13 0.07 -16.42
C PHE A 19 0.20 0.32 -14.91
N SER A 20 0.42 -0.74 -14.13
CA SER A 20 0.82 -0.64 -12.72
C SER A 20 2.13 -1.39 -12.54
N GLY A 21 3.24 -0.65 -12.54
CA GLY A 21 4.59 -1.19 -12.35
C GLY A 21 5.15 -0.79 -10.99
N THR A 22 5.79 -1.72 -10.29
CA THR A 22 6.50 -1.45 -9.04
C THR A 22 8.01 -1.42 -9.32
N ALA A 23 8.67 -0.28 -9.06
CA ALA A 23 10.12 -0.15 -9.19
C ALA A 23 10.77 0.00 -7.81
N ARG A 24 11.77 -0.84 -7.50
CA ARG A 24 12.57 -0.69 -6.28
C ARG A 24 13.76 0.24 -6.57
N LEU A 25 13.79 1.40 -5.91
CA LEU A 25 14.88 2.36 -6.01
C LEU A 25 15.94 2.06 -4.93
N LYS A 26 17.23 2.26 -5.24
CA LYS A 26 18.35 2.00 -4.32
C LYS A 26 18.43 3.01 -3.16
N SER A 27 17.93 4.22 -3.39
CA SER A 27 17.83 5.28 -2.37
C SER A 27 16.40 5.32 -1.86
N THR A 28 16.21 5.37 -0.54
CA THR A 28 14.89 5.46 0.11
C THR A 28 14.26 6.82 -0.20
N PRO A 29 13.35 6.91 -1.19
CA PRO A 29 12.88 8.20 -1.68
C PRO A 29 11.80 8.78 -0.75
N LEU A 30 11.18 7.93 0.07
CA LEU A 30 10.19 8.28 1.08
C LEU A 30 10.71 7.88 2.46
N PRO A 31 11.37 8.80 3.19
CA PRO A 31 11.83 8.54 4.56
C PRO A 31 10.68 8.28 5.56
N LYS A 32 9.42 8.55 5.18
CA LYS A 32 8.21 8.29 5.98
C LYS A 32 7.25 7.32 5.28
N PHE A 33 7.77 6.31 4.59
CA PHE A 33 6.92 5.30 3.96
C PHE A 33 6.23 4.46 5.04
N SER A 34 4.90 4.55 5.11
CA SER A 34 4.10 3.88 6.13
C SER A 34 3.44 2.63 5.53
N ILE A 35 3.84 1.48 6.05
CA ILE A 35 3.33 0.17 5.62
C ILE A 35 2.35 -0.33 6.67
N TRP A 36 1.21 -0.84 6.21
CA TRP A 36 0.23 -1.48 7.07
C TRP A 36 0.15 -2.97 6.76
N VAL A 37 0.40 -3.83 7.75
CA VAL A 37 0.41 -5.29 7.57
C VAL A 37 -0.96 -5.88 7.92
N LEU A 38 -1.47 -6.69 7.01
CA LEU A 38 -2.69 -7.47 7.11
C LEU A 38 -2.26 -8.94 7.04
N GLY A 39 -2.48 -9.70 8.10
CA GLY A 39 -2.07 -11.09 8.11
C GLY A 39 -2.44 -11.78 9.41
N ASP A 40 -2.30 -13.10 9.42
CA ASP A 40 -2.60 -13.93 10.57
C ASP A 40 -1.70 -13.61 11.78
N GLN A 41 -2.06 -14.22 12.91
CA GLN A 41 -1.41 -14.02 14.21
C GLN A 41 0.13 -14.13 14.17
N GLN A 42 0.66 -15.04 13.35
CA GLN A 42 2.10 -15.21 13.15
C GLN A 42 2.79 -13.97 12.56
N HIS A 43 2.16 -13.32 11.57
CA HIS A 43 2.67 -12.08 11.01
C HIS A 43 2.53 -10.92 12.00
N CYS A 44 1.42 -10.87 12.75
CA CYS A 44 1.23 -9.87 13.79
C CYS A 44 2.33 -9.92 14.87
N ASP A 45 2.84 -11.10 15.22
CA ASP A 45 3.95 -11.24 16.18
C ASP A 45 5.31 -10.81 15.63
N GLU A 46 5.53 -10.92 14.32
CA GLU A 46 6.74 -10.42 13.66
C GLU A 46 6.77 -8.89 13.52
N VAL A 47 5.61 -8.22 13.35
CA VAL A 47 5.54 -6.75 13.23
C VAL A 47 5.38 -6.00 14.54
N LYS A 48 4.88 -6.62 15.61
CA LYS A 48 4.86 -6.04 16.97
C LYS A 48 6.20 -5.45 17.43
N PRO A 49 7.35 -6.14 17.28
CA PRO A 49 8.65 -5.60 17.71
C PRO A 49 9.17 -4.47 16.81
N VAL A 50 8.61 -4.31 15.61
CA VAL A 50 9.03 -3.30 14.62
C VAL A 50 8.15 -2.04 14.69
N ASP A 51 7.16 -2.00 15.59
CA ASP A 51 6.16 -0.91 15.73
C ASP A 51 5.43 -0.60 14.40
N ILE A 52 5.24 -1.63 13.58
CA ILE A 52 4.49 -1.51 12.33
C ILE A 52 3.03 -1.78 12.63
N HIS A 53 2.15 -0.90 12.15
CA HIS A 53 0.71 -1.09 12.29
C HIS A 53 0.30 -2.45 11.68
N HIS A 54 -0.49 -3.23 12.42
CA HIS A 54 -1.00 -4.51 12.00
C HIS A 54 -2.53 -4.59 12.20
N MET A 55 -3.23 -5.36 11.38
CA MET A 55 -4.66 -5.63 11.57
C MET A 55 -5.04 -7.03 11.08
N ASP A 56 -5.88 -7.68 11.88
CA ASP A 56 -6.30 -9.06 11.68
C ASP A 56 -7.40 -9.20 10.61
N ILE A 57 -7.52 -10.39 10.01
CA ILE A 57 -8.42 -10.66 8.87
C ILE A 57 -9.90 -10.49 9.26
N GLU A 58 -10.27 -10.82 10.49
CA GLU A 58 -11.63 -10.62 11.00
C GLU A 58 -12.00 -9.13 11.13
N ALA A 59 -11.05 -8.31 11.57
CA ALA A 59 -11.22 -6.86 11.65
C ALA A 59 -11.31 -6.25 10.24
N LEU A 60 -10.53 -6.77 9.28
CA LEU A 60 -10.60 -6.37 7.87
C LEU A 60 -11.98 -6.65 7.25
N LYS A 61 -12.56 -7.84 7.49
CA LYS A 61 -13.90 -8.18 6.98
C LYS A 61 -14.99 -7.24 7.52
N LYS A 62 -14.88 -6.80 8.77
CA LYS A 62 -15.77 -5.78 9.35
C LYS A 62 -15.56 -4.40 8.73
N LEU A 63 -14.30 -4.05 8.42
CA LEU A 63 -13.94 -2.76 7.82
C LEU A 63 -14.36 -2.62 6.35
N ASN A 64 -14.30 -3.71 5.57
CA ASN A 64 -14.55 -3.69 4.13
C ASN A 64 -16.02 -3.36 3.77
N LYS A 65 -16.94 -3.51 4.74
CA LYS A 65 -18.34 -3.11 4.58
C LYS A 65 -18.52 -1.59 4.48
N ASN A 66 -17.54 -0.80 4.92
CA ASN A 66 -17.66 0.66 5.01
C ASN A 66 -16.66 1.39 4.11
N LYS A 67 -17.10 1.75 2.90
CA LYS A 67 -16.28 2.44 1.88
C LYS A 67 -15.61 3.74 2.38
N LYS A 68 -16.22 4.45 3.35
CA LYS A 68 -15.65 5.67 3.94
C LYS A 68 -14.38 5.38 4.76
N LEU A 69 -14.40 4.33 5.56
CA LEU A 69 -13.27 3.94 6.41
C LEU A 69 -12.12 3.38 5.56
N VAL A 70 -12.44 2.56 4.55
CA VAL A 70 -11.46 2.06 3.58
C VAL A 70 -10.76 3.20 2.85
N LYS A 71 -11.50 4.22 2.38
CA LYS A 71 -10.91 5.41 1.75
C LYS A 71 -10.02 6.24 2.70
N LYS A 72 -10.37 6.31 3.99
CA LYS A 72 -9.58 7.03 4.99
C LYS A 72 -8.25 6.31 5.28
N LEU A 73 -8.28 4.97 5.31
CA LEU A 73 -7.09 4.15 5.53
C LEU A 73 -6.16 4.11 4.33
N ALA A 74 -6.71 3.98 3.12
CA ALA A 74 -5.94 4.06 1.89
C ALA A 74 -5.25 5.42 1.65
N LYS A 75 -5.69 6.49 2.34
CA LYS A 75 -5.01 7.78 2.35
C LYS A 75 -3.95 7.92 3.45
N LYS A 76 -4.01 7.08 4.49
CA LYS A 76 -3.13 7.14 5.65
C LYS A 76 -1.86 6.30 5.44
N TYR A 77 -1.96 5.23 4.67
CA TYR A 77 -0.86 4.30 4.41
C TYR A 77 -0.50 4.27 2.92
N ASP A 78 0.80 4.19 2.66
CA ASP A 78 1.36 4.20 1.30
C ASP A 78 1.34 2.80 0.68
N ALA A 79 1.43 1.76 1.52
CA ALA A 79 1.37 0.37 1.11
C ALA A 79 0.69 -0.52 2.13
N PHE A 80 0.10 -1.60 1.62
CA PHE A 80 -0.50 -2.67 2.41
C PHE A 80 0.26 -3.96 2.10
N LEU A 81 0.74 -4.63 3.14
CA LEU A 81 1.28 -5.98 3.04
C LEU A 81 0.14 -6.93 3.43
N ALA A 82 -0.20 -7.86 2.55
CA ALA A 82 -1.21 -8.88 2.84
C ALA A 82 -0.56 -10.25 2.66
N SER A 83 -0.66 -11.10 3.69
CA SER A 83 -0.35 -12.53 3.61
C SER A 83 -1.61 -13.37 3.80
#